data_AF-A0A2D5J8Q3-F1
#
_entry.id   AF-A0A2D5J8Q3-F1
#
_cell.length_a   1.000
_cell.length_b   1.000
_cell.length_c   1.000
_cell.angle_alpha   90.00
_cell.angle_beta   90.00
_cell.angle_gamma   90.00
#
_symmetry.space_group_name_H-M   'P 1'
#
loop_
_entity.id
_entity.type
_entity.pdbx_description
1 polymer ?
#
loop_
_entity_poly.entity_id
_entity_poly.type
_entity_poly.pdbx_seq_one_letter_code
_entity_poly.pdbx_strand_id
1 'polypeptide(L)'
;MKTRLPLIAALLLPVTAHAGLREVAQDHILPGYAAFAQATANLAATAETDCTGDATRAAYQQAFDAWMGISHIQFGPIEDMNLSLAIAYWPDTKNRTGKALAGLIAAEDPIAYDRAAYREVSIAAQGFFALERLLYDPSIDASDYVCALTGSIAGGLADTATMLSDAWVDYADVLATPGPDNPAYPTPEDAARKVFTALNSGLEFDRDTRLGRPLGTFDRPRPTRAEARLSARSQRNVELSLAALQDLAEKLADDPIPGTLARFDIARTSASDLDDPVFDGVDTPMQRFRVEALQQDVRDIQTVMATEIGAALGVSAGFNSLDGD
;
A
#
# COMPACT_ATOMS: atom_id res chain seq x y z
N MET A 1 -71.98 13.65 -14.00
CA MET A 1 -70.85 13.36 -13.09
C MET A 1 -69.59 13.19 -13.93
N LYS A 2 -68.64 14.12 -13.86
CA LYS A 2 -67.34 14.03 -14.55
C LYS A 2 -66.29 13.65 -13.51
N THR A 3 -65.89 12.39 -13.49
CA THR A 3 -64.86 11.85 -12.61
C THR A 3 -63.49 12.30 -13.12
N ARG A 4 -62.76 13.12 -12.35
CA ARG A 4 -61.37 13.49 -12.63
C ARG A 4 -60.47 12.47 -11.94
N LEU A 5 -59.66 11.76 -12.72
CA LEU A 5 -58.63 10.84 -12.24
C LEU A 5 -57.35 11.65 -11.94
N PRO A 6 -56.71 11.51 -10.78
CA PRO A 6 -55.47 12.22 -10.50
C PRO A 6 -54.30 11.47 -11.14
N LEU A 7 -53.51 12.20 -11.93
CA LEU A 7 -52.25 11.73 -12.49
C LEU A 7 -51.20 11.81 -11.36
N ILE A 8 -50.83 10.66 -10.79
CA ILE A 8 -49.72 10.56 -9.84
C ILE A 8 -48.44 10.53 -10.67
N ALA A 9 -47.71 11.64 -10.69
CA ALA A 9 -46.36 11.70 -11.24
C ALA A 9 -45.41 11.03 -10.24
N ALA A 10 -44.96 9.83 -10.55
CA ALA A 10 -43.86 9.18 -9.82
C ALA A 10 -42.57 9.93 -10.17
N LEU A 11 -42.01 10.66 -9.21
CA LEU A 11 -40.62 11.14 -9.30
C LEU A 11 -39.71 9.91 -9.18
N LEU A 12 -39.18 9.45 -10.31
CA LEU A 12 -38.03 8.57 -10.35
C LEU A 12 -36.81 9.44 -9.98
N LEU A 13 -36.38 9.38 -8.72
CA LEU A 13 -35.05 9.85 -8.36
C LEU A 13 -34.05 8.95 -9.10
N PRO A 14 -33.06 9.52 -9.81
CA PRO A 14 -32.02 8.71 -10.42
C PRO A 14 -31.27 8.00 -9.31
N VAL A 15 -31.36 6.66 -9.28
CA VAL A 15 -30.39 5.84 -8.56
C VAL A 15 -29.10 6.00 -9.37
N THR A 16 -28.22 6.88 -8.94
CA THR A 16 -26.84 6.94 -9.44
C THR A 16 -26.16 5.67 -8.94
N ALA A 17 -26.26 4.61 -9.75
CA ALA A 17 -25.37 3.47 -9.61
C ALA A 17 -23.95 4.02 -9.77
N HIS A 18 -23.17 4.00 -8.68
CA HIS A 18 -21.74 4.31 -8.75
C HIS A 18 -21.11 3.15 -9.49
N ALA A 19 -20.78 3.35 -10.77
CA ALA A 19 -20.22 2.30 -11.59
C ALA A 19 -18.90 1.85 -10.97
N GLY A 20 -18.01 2.80 -10.63
CA GLY A 20 -16.63 2.52 -10.26
C GLY A 20 -16.38 1.55 -9.09
N LEU A 21 -17.33 1.31 -8.18
CA LEU A 21 -17.12 0.40 -7.05
C LEU A 21 -16.89 -1.05 -7.47
N ARG A 22 -17.59 -1.50 -8.52
CA ARG A 22 -17.41 -2.86 -9.03
C ARG A 22 -16.05 -2.98 -9.70
N GLU A 23 -15.66 -2.01 -10.51
CA GLU A 23 -14.38 -1.92 -11.19
C GLU A 23 -13.22 -1.85 -10.18
N VAL A 24 -13.36 -1.07 -9.10
CA VAL A 24 -12.38 -1.06 -8.00
C VAL A 24 -12.23 -2.46 -7.39
N ALA A 25 -13.33 -3.13 -7.07
CA ALA A 25 -13.26 -4.47 -6.48
C ALA A 25 -12.66 -5.49 -7.47
N GLN A 26 -13.16 -5.54 -8.70
CA GLN A 26 -12.88 -6.60 -9.68
C GLN A 26 -11.59 -6.38 -10.47
N ASP A 27 -11.25 -5.14 -10.81
CA ASP A 27 -10.12 -4.83 -11.69
C ASP A 27 -8.91 -4.27 -10.95
N HIS A 28 -9.06 -3.84 -9.70
CA HIS A 28 -7.96 -3.30 -8.89
C HIS A 28 -7.64 -4.18 -7.68
N ILE A 29 -8.60 -4.37 -6.77
CA ILE A 29 -8.34 -5.00 -5.48
C ILE A 29 -8.09 -6.51 -5.61
N LEU A 30 -9.02 -7.24 -6.23
CA LEU A 30 -8.90 -8.70 -6.42
C LEU A 30 -7.62 -9.09 -7.17
N PRO A 31 -7.31 -8.54 -8.36
CA PRO A 31 -6.08 -8.87 -9.07
C PRO A 31 -4.82 -8.41 -8.32
N GLY A 32 -4.89 -7.27 -7.60
CA GLY A 32 -3.77 -6.78 -6.79
C GLY A 32 -3.37 -7.73 -5.67
N TYR A 33 -4.34 -8.19 -4.87
CA TYR A 33 -4.06 -9.17 -3.81
C TYR A 33 -3.68 -10.55 -4.38
N ALA A 34 -4.27 -10.98 -5.49
CA ALA A 34 -3.88 -12.22 -6.16
C ALA A 34 -2.43 -12.16 -6.66
N ALA A 35 -2.01 -11.04 -7.27
CA ALA A 35 -0.63 -10.85 -7.70
C ALA A 35 0.34 -10.82 -6.52
N PHE A 36 -0.05 -10.18 -5.42
CA PHE A 36 0.75 -10.16 -4.18
C PHE A 36 0.89 -11.57 -3.57
N ALA A 37 -0.18 -12.34 -3.48
CA ALA A 37 -0.15 -13.73 -3.04
C ALA A 37 0.75 -14.61 -3.93
N GLN A 38 0.63 -14.47 -5.25
CA GLN A 38 1.45 -15.23 -6.19
C GLN A 38 2.94 -14.87 -6.10
N ALA A 39 3.27 -13.59 -5.98
CA ALA A 39 4.66 -13.14 -5.91
C ALA A 39 5.34 -13.55 -4.58
N THR A 40 4.60 -13.50 -3.46
CA THR A 40 5.09 -13.95 -2.16
C THR A 40 5.22 -15.47 -2.08
N ALA A 41 4.33 -16.23 -2.71
CA ALA A 41 4.48 -17.68 -2.86
C ALA A 41 5.77 -18.03 -3.63
N ASN A 42 6.07 -17.30 -4.71
CA ASN A 42 7.33 -17.47 -5.45
C ASN A 42 8.55 -17.13 -4.58
N LEU A 43 8.49 -16.05 -3.80
CA LEU A 43 9.53 -15.69 -2.83
C LEU A 43 9.75 -16.80 -1.79
N ALA A 44 8.68 -17.33 -1.20
CA ALA A 44 8.77 -18.42 -0.22
C ALA A 44 9.42 -19.68 -0.83
N ALA A 45 8.97 -20.10 -2.02
CA ALA A 45 9.54 -21.26 -2.71
C ALA A 45 11.02 -21.04 -3.10
N THR A 46 11.38 -19.83 -3.53
CA THR A 46 12.78 -19.49 -3.84
C THR A 46 13.64 -19.53 -2.59
N ALA A 47 13.13 -19.00 -1.46
CA ALA A 47 13.84 -19.00 -0.19
C ALA A 47 14.08 -20.40 0.39
N GLU A 48 13.30 -21.41 0.01
CA GLU A 48 13.57 -22.81 0.39
C GLU A 48 14.82 -23.39 -0.27
N THR A 49 15.27 -22.81 -1.41
CA THR A 49 16.40 -23.31 -2.19
C THR A 49 17.61 -22.37 -2.20
N ASP A 50 17.38 -21.06 -2.12
CA ASP A 50 18.40 -20.02 -2.18
C ASP A 50 18.14 -18.92 -1.13
N CYS A 51 17.88 -19.30 0.12
CA CYS A 51 17.42 -18.45 1.23
C CYS A 51 18.16 -17.11 1.44
N THR A 52 19.42 -16.96 1.00
CA THR A 52 20.20 -15.72 1.17
C THR A 52 20.87 -15.24 -0.13
N GLY A 53 20.68 -15.94 -1.24
CA GLY A 53 21.32 -15.62 -2.51
C GLY A 53 20.52 -14.69 -3.41
N ASP A 54 21.05 -14.50 -4.61
CA ASP A 54 20.55 -13.52 -5.58
C ASP A 54 19.15 -13.87 -6.10
N ALA A 55 18.78 -15.16 -6.14
CA ALA A 55 17.44 -15.55 -6.60
C ALA A 55 16.38 -15.10 -5.59
N THR A 56 16.61 -15.31 -4.30
CA THR A 56 15.70 -14.82 -3.24
C THR A 56 15.68 -13.30 -3.19
N ARG A 57 16.82 -12.62 -3.40
CA ARG A 57 16.85 -11.16 -3.52
C ARG A 57 15.98 -10.67 -4.68
N ALA A 58 16.06 -11.31 -5.85
CA ALA A 58 15.22 -10.95 -7.00
C ALA A 58 13.73 -11.23 -6.73
N ALA A 59 13.39 -12.37 -6.14
CA ALA A 59 12.01 -12.70 -5.77
C ALA A 59 11.46 -11.74 -4.69
N TYR A 60 12.31 -11.27 -3.77
CA TYR A 60 11.95 -10.26 -2.77
C TYR A 60 11.56 -8.95 -3.44
N GLN A 61 12.34 -8.49 -4.42
CA GLN A 61 12.04 -7.27 -5.18
C GLN A 61 10.70 -7.40 -5.92
N GLN A 62 10.42 -8.55 -6.53
CA GLN A 62 9.15 -8.80 -7.23
C GLN A 62 7.94 -8.85 -6.28
N ALA A 63 8.09 -9.51 -5.13
CA ALA A 63 7.04 -9.56 -4.11
C ALA A 63 6.73 -8.17 -3.54
N PHE A 64 7.75 -7.35 -3.31
CA PHE A 64 7.56 -5.98 -2.82
C PHE A 64 6.98 -5.08 -3.94
N ASP A 65 7.35 -5.28 -5.21
CA ASP A 65 6.69 -4.61 -6.34
C ASP A 65 5.17 -4.91 -6.36
N ALA A 66 4.79 -6.18 -6.18
CA ALA A 66 3.38 -6.59 -6.11
C ALA A 66 2.65 -5.99 -4.90
N TRP A 67 3.31 -5.95 -3.74
CA TRP A 67 2.75 -5.27 -2.55
C TRP A 67 2.51 -3.79 -2.79
N MET A 68 3.46 -3.09 -3.43
CA MET A 68 3.31 -1.67 -3.76
C MET A 68 2.10 -1.40 -4.68
N GLY A 69 1.70 -2.39 -5.49
CA GLY A 69 0.50 -2.33 -6.32
C GLY A 69 -0.83 -2.32 -5.55
N ILE A 70 -0.84 -2.70 -4.27
CA ILE A 70 -2.07 -2.83 -3.47
C ILE A 70 -1.96 -2.24 -2.05
N SER A 71 -0.78 -1.77 -1.64
CA SER A 71 -0.48 -1.32 -0.27
C SER A 71 -1.32 -0.13 0.24
N HIS A 72 -1.98 0.61 -0.64
CA HIS A 72 -2.88 1.71 -0.28
C HIS A 72 -4.27 1.23 0.14
N ILE A 73 -4.62 -0.03 -0.14
CA ILE A 73 -5.84 -0.66 0.37
C ILE A 73 -5.57 -1.11 1.81
N GLN A 74 -5.98 -0.28 2.75
CA GLN A 74 -5.78 -0.46 4.20
C GLN A 74 -7.10 -0.68 4.95
N PHE A 75 -8.13 -1.16 4.26
CA PHE A 75 -9.46 -1.40 4.81
C PHE A 75 -10.01 -2.78 4.47
N GLY A 76 -11.10 -3.16 5.11
CA GLY A 76 -11.72 -4.48 4.92
C GLY A 76 -10.83 -5.58 5.52
N PRO A 77 -10.58 -6.71 4.83
CA PRO A 77 -9.88 -7.85 5.40
C PRO A 77 -8.53 -7.53 6.09
N ILE A 78 -7.74 -6.62 5.52
CA ILE A 78 -6.43 -6.26 6.09
C ILE A 78 -6.54 -5.49 7.42
N GLU A 79 -7.58 -4.66 7.54
CA GLU A 79 -7.94 -3.90 8.74
C GLU A 79 -8.52 -4.85 9.79
N ASP A 80 -9.51 -5.67 9.39
CA ASP A 80 -10.18 -6.64 10.25
C ASP A 80 -9.22 -7.66 10.88
N MET A 81 -8.19 -8.07 10.12
CA MET A 81 -7.17 -9.01 10.57
C MET A 81 -5.92 -8.35 11.16
N ASN A 82 -5.84 -7.01 11.13
CA ASN A 82 -4.70 -6.22 11.60
C ASN A 82 -3.34 -6.67 11.01
N LEU A 83 -3.31 -6.90 9.69
CA LEU A 83 -2.15 -7.51 8.99
C LEU A 83 -1.18 -6.51 8.37
N SER A 84 -1.54 -5.24 8.29
CA SER A 84 -0.74 -4.20 7.60
C SER A 84 0.71 -4.15 8.09
N LEU A 85 0.91 -4.08 9.41
CA LEU A 85 2.24 -4.02 10.01
C LEU A 85 3.00 -5.35 9.97
N ALA A 86 2.31 -6.49 9.89
CA ALA A 86 2.93 -7.81 9.71
C ALA A 86 3.54 -7.97 8.31
N ILE A 87 2.95 -7.31 7.31
CA ILE A 87 3.49 -7.27 5.94
C ILE A 87 4.65 -6.28 5.85
N ALA A 88 4.44 -5.05 6.35
CA ALA A 88 5.34 -3.93 6.15
C ALA A 88 5.52 -3.09 7.43
N TYR A 89 6.31 -3.58 8.38
CA TYR A 89 6.65 -2.84 9.61
C TYR A 89 7.62 -1.66 9.34
N TRP A 90 7.08 -0.55 8.87
CA TRP A 90 7.82 0.70 8.67
C TRP A 90 6.86 1.90 8.80
N PRO A 91 7.29 3.04 9.38
CA PRO A 91 8.66 3.37 9.82
C PRO A 91 9.09 2.81 11.18
N ASP A 92 10.25 2.14 11.24
CA ASP A 92 10.82 1.60 12.47
C ASP A 92 11.82 2.58 13.14
N THR A 93 11.30 3.60 13.82
CA THR A 93 12.13 4.63 14.49
C THR A 93 12.98 4.10 15.65
N LYS A 94 12.63 2.92 16.21
CA LYS A 94 13.27 2.37 17.42
C LYS A 94 14.19 1.18 17.12
N ASN A 95 14.40 0.87 15.84
CA ASN A 95 15.13 -0.29 15.36
C ASN A 95 14.63 -1.59 16.00
N ARG A 96 13.31 -1.75 16.11
CA ARG A 96 12.66 -2.96 16.63
C ARG A 96 12.97 -4.16 15.76
N THR A 97 12.95 -4.03 14.44
CA THR A 97 13.26 -5.12 13.51
C THR A 97 14.68 -5.62 13.71
N GLY A 98 15.67 -4.72 13.69
CA GLY A 98 17.07 -5.10 13.89
C GLY A 98 17.32 -5.72 15.27
N LYS A 99 16.71 -5.19 16.34
CA LYS A 99 16.85 -5.76 17.69
C LYS A 99 16.21 -7.15 17.81
N ALA A 100 15.03 -7.35 17.22
CA ALA A 100 14.35 -8.63 17.27
C ALA A 100 15.13 -9.70 16.50
N LEU A 101 15.56 -9.41 15.28
CA LEU A 101 16.37 -10.33 14.47
C LEU A 101 17.71 -10.65 15.13
N ALA A 102 18.42 -9.65 15.66
CA ALA A 102 19.68 -9.89 16.37
C ALA A 102 19.51 -10.79 17.59
N GLY A 103 18.38 -10.67 18.31
CA GLY A 103 18.04 -11.55 19.43
C GLY A 103 17.83 -13.00 19.00
N LEU A 104 17.04 -13.22 17.93
CA LEU A 104 16.79 -14.54 17.36
C LEU A 104 18.08 -15.20 16.86
N ILE A 105 18.89 -14.45 16.08
CA ILE A 105 20.16 -14.93 15.50
C ILE A 105 21.16 -15.28 16.60
N ALA A 106 21.34 -14.41 17.60
CA ALA A 106 22.31 -14.66 18.67
C ALA A 106 21.94 -15.86 19.56
N ALA A 107 20.64 -16.16 19.68
CA ALA A 107 20.15 -17.30 20.45
C ALA A 107 20.06 -18.59 19.63
N GLU A 108 20.22 -18.51 18.30
CA GLU A 108 19.79 -19.57 17.36
C GLU A 108 18.41 -20.13 17.75
N ASP A 109 17.46 -19.22 18.02
CA ASP A 109 16.16 -19.58 18.58
C ASP A 109 15.43 -20.59 17.67
N PRO A 110 15.06 -21.79 18.16
CA PRO A 110 14.41 -22.83 17.36
C PRO A 110 13.14 -22.40 16.63
N ILE A 111 12.54 -21.26 17.02
CA ILE A 111 11.40 -20.66 16.33
C ILE A 111 11.64 -20.44 14.83
N ALA A 112 12.89 -20.25 14.41
CA ALA A 112 13.25 -20.13 12.98
C ALA A 112 12.91 -21.37 12.14
N TYR A 113 12.69 -22.52 12.77
CA TYR A 113 12.36 -23.80 12.11
C TYR A 113 10.88 -24.18 12.23
N ASP A 114 10.05 -23.34 12.86
CA ASP A 114 8.61 -23.56 13.02
C ASP A 114 7.83 -22.40 12.40
N ARG A 115 7.53 -22.50 11.11
CA ARG A 115 6.76 -21.48 10.37
C ARG A 115 5.41 -21.18 11.03
N ALA A 116 4.73 -22.19 11.57
CA ALA A 116 3.42 -22.02 12.17
C ALA A 116 3.51 -21.20 13.46
N ALA A 117 4.46 -21.53 14.34
CA ALA A 117 4.69 -20.79 15.57
C ALA A 117 5.31 -19.41 15.32
N TYR A 118 6.08 -19.23 14.22
CA TYR A 118 6.75 -17.96 13.91
C TYR A 118 5.76 -16.79 13.74
N ARG A 119 4.50 -17.06 13.38
CA ARG A 119 3.44 -16.04 13.29
C ARG A 119 3.19 -15.30 14.61
N GLU A 120 3.49 -15.92 15.74
CA GLU A 120 3.34 -15.35 17.08
C GLU A 120 4.55 -14.51 17.53
N VAL A 121 5.65 -14.55 16.76
CA VAL A 121 6.82 -13.69 17.01
C VAL A 121 6.42 -12.23 16.81
N SER A 122 7.15 -11.30 17.45
CA SER A 122 6.94 -9.87 17.25
C SER A 122 6.80 -9.51 15.77
N ILE A 123 5.73 -8.77 15.43
CA ILE A 123 5.45 -8.20 14.11
C ILE A 123 6.67 -7.51 13.50
N ALA A 124 7.53 -6.89 14.32
CA ALA A 124 8.75 -6.24 13.86
C ALA A 124 9.78 -7.21 13.25
N ALA A 125 9.71 -8.51 13.53
CA ALA A 125 10.56 -9.55 12.96
C ALA A 125 9.86 -10.35 11.84
N GLN A 126 8.76 -9.81 11.30
CA GLN A 126 8.00 -10.40 10.19
C GLN A 126 8.08 -9.51 8.94
N GLY A 127 7.60 -10.05 7.82
CA GLY A 127 7.34 -9.28 6.61
C GLY A 127 8.58 -8.73 5.89
N PHE A 128 8.34 -7.75 5.02
CA PHE A 128 9.32 -7.23 4.08
C PHE A 128 10.55 -6.62 4.72
N PHE A 129 10.41 -5.89 5.83
CA PHE A 129 11.55 -5.20 6.46
C PHE A 129 12.43 -6.15 7.28
N ALA A 130 11.87 -7.25 7.79
CA ALA A 130 12.67 -8.30 8.39
C ALA A 130 13.48 -9.04 7.32
N LEU A 131 12.83 -9.42 6.21
CA LEU A 131 13.50 -10.02 5.05
C LEU A 131 14.56 -9.09 4.45
N GLU A 132 14.29 -7.80 4.37
CA GLU A 132 15.25 -6.81 3.87
C GLU A 132 16.56 -6.88 4.65
N ARG A 133 16.49 -6.94 5.98
CA ARG A 133 17.68 -7.02 6.81
C ARG A 133 18.45 -8.32 6.59
N LEU A 134 17.77 -9.45 6.62
CA LEU A 134 18.42 -10.75 6.44
C LEU A 134 19.08 -10.89 5.06
N LEU A 135 18.49 -10.27 4.04
CA LEU A 135 19.00 -10.35 2.67
C LEU A 135 20.04 -9.26 2.36
N TYR A 136 19.93 -8.05 2.90
CA TYR A 136 20.70 -6.90 2.44
C TYR A 136 21.57 -6.23 3.50
N ASP A 137 21.42 -6.54 4.79
CA ASP A 137 22.28 -5.98 5.84
C ASP A 137 23.65 -6.68 5.84
N PRO A 138 24.75 -6.01 5.47
CA PRO A 138 26.07 -6.65 5.37
C PRO A 138 26.66 -7.03 6.74
N SER A 139 26.02 -6.62 7.85
CA SER A 139 26.43 -7.03 9.20
C SER A 139 25.85 -8.36 9.64
N ILE A 140 24.93 -8.95 8.86
CA ILE A 140 24.35 -10.26 9.11
C ILE A 140 25.06 -11.28 8.24
N ASP A 141 25.83 -12.17 8.87
CA ASP A 141 26.50 -13.26 8.16
C ASP A 141 25.49 -14.36 7.77
N ALA A 142 25.63 -14.87 6.54
CA ALA A 142 24.89 -16.04 6.10
C ALA A 142 25.25 -17.25 6.97
N SER A 143 24.24 -17.97 7.42
CA SER A 143 24.34 -19.19 8.23
C SER A 143 23.12 -20.07 8.00
N ASP A 144 23.19 -21.33 8.41
CA ASP A 144 22.04 -22.24 8.36
C ASP A 144 20.84 -21.69 9.16
N TYR A 145 21.11 -20.99 10.26
CA TYR A 145 20.08 -20.33 11.05
C TYR A 145 19.42 -19.16 10.31
N VAL A 146 20.23 -18.23 9.76
CA VAL A 146 19.71 -17.10 8.97
C VAL A 146 18.95 -17.59 7.75
N CYS A 147 19.41 -18.69 7.14
CA CYS A 147 18.73 -19.35 6.03
C CYS A 147 17.33 -19.83 6.43
N ALA A 148 17.23 -20.59 7.53
CA ALA A 148 15.96 -21.06 8.06
C ALA A 148 15.02 -19.91 8.45
N LEU A 149 15.57 -18.89 9.11
CA LEU A 149 14.84 -17.69 9.51
C LEU A 149 14.24 -16.96 8.29
N THR A 150 15.04 -16.76 7.23
CA THR A 150 14.55 -16.16 5.98
C THR A 150 13.43 -16.98 5.36
N GLY A 151 13.58 -18.31 5.29
CA GLY A 151 12.53 -19.20 4.77
C GLY A 151 11.23 -19.18 5.58
N SER A 152 11.34 -19.07 6.91
CA SER A 152 10.19 -18.94 7.80
C SER A 152 9.47 -17.61 7.64
N ILE A 153 10.19 -16.49 7.56
CA ILE A 153 9.58 -15.17 7.36
C ILE A 153 8.96 -15.04 5.96
N ALA A 154 9.65 -15.50 4.91
CA ALA A 154 9.15 -15.47 3.54
C ALA A 154 7.87 -16.30 3.40
N GLY A 155 7.85 -17.48 4.03
CA GLY A 155 6.68 -18.32 4.11
C GLY A 155 5.50 -17.70 4.87
N GLY A 156 5.76 -17.12 6.05
CA GLY A 156 4.71 -16.43 6.81
C GLY A 156 4.11 -15.23 6.05
N LEU A 157 4.94 -14.53 5.28
CA LEU A 157 4.48 -13.47 4.39
C LEU A 157 3.58 -14.01 3.26
N ALA A 158 3.93 -15.15 2.66
CA ALA A 158 3.10 -15.82 1.66
C ALA A 158 1.76 -16.32 2.23
N ASP A 159 1.76 -16.89 3.44
CA ASP A 159 0.54 -17.32 4.12
C ASP A 159 -0.38 -16.12 4.40
N THR A 160 0.20 -14.99 4.81
CA THR A 160 -0.52 -13.74 5.05
C THR A 160 -1.12 -13.16 3.76
N ALA A 161 -0.36 -13.16 2.67
CA ALA A 161 -0.83 -12.67 1.38
C ALA A 161 -1.95 -13.54 0.81
N THR A 162 -1.84 -14.88 0.92
CA THR A 162 -2.90 -15.82 0.52
C THR A 162 -4.17 -15.59 1.34
N MET A 163 -4.05 -15.47 2.67
CA MET A 163 -5.19 -15.20 3.56
C MET A 163 -5.94 -13.92 3.17
N LEU A 164 -5.21 -12.86 2.83
CA LEU A 164 -5.82 -11.61 2.36
C LEU A 164 -6.47 -11.77 0.99
N SER A 165 -5.80 -12.44 0.04
CA SER A 165 -6.35 -12.70 -1.28
C SER A 165 -7.67 -13.47 -1.19
N ASP A 166 -7.72 -14.54 -0.39
CA ASP A 166 -8.93 -15.34 -0.20
C ASP A 166 -10.04 -14.53 0.47
N ALA A 167 -9.72 -13.77 1.53
CA ALA A 167 -10.71 -12.96 2.22
C ALA A 167 -11.28 -11.83 1.35
N TRP A 168 -10.50 -11.30 0.42
CA TRP A 168 -10.98 -10.29 -0.52
C TRP A 168 -11.93 -10.84 -1.56
N VAL A 169 -11.85 -12.12 -1.93
CA VAL A 169 -12.85 -12.76 -2.82
C VAL A 169 -14.24 -12.62 -2.24
N ASP A 170 -14.39 -12.86 -0.93
CA ASP A 170 -15.67 -12.73 -0.24
C ASP A 170 -16.05 -11.27 0.03
N TYR A 171 -15.08 -10.43 0.39
CA TYR A 171 -15.33 -9.01 0.72
C TYR A 171 -15.61 -8.13 -0.50
N ALA A 172 -15.16 -8.52 -1.70
CA ALA A 172 -15.34 -7.75 -2.93
C ALA A 172 -16.81 -7.43 -3.20
N ASP A 173 -17.71 -8.39 -2.97
CA ASP A 173 -19.15 -8.19 -3.13
C ASP A 173 -19.71 -7.22 -2.08
N VAL A 174 -19.18 -7.22 -0.85
CA VAL A 174 -19.57 -6.25 0.19
C VAL A 174 -19.27 -4.82 -0.26
N LEU A 175 -18.10 -4.58 -0.86
CA LEU A 175 -17.74 -3.27 -1.39
C LEU A 175 -18.55 -2.90 -2.64
N ALA A 176 -18.75 -3.86 -3.55
CA ALA A 176 -19.39 -3.63 -4.85
C ALA A 176 -20.93 -3.59 -4.79
N THR A 177 -21.55 -3.97 -3.67
CA THR A 177 -23.01 -3.98 -3.48
C THR A 177 -23.45 -3.19 -2.23
N PRO A 178 -23.22 -1.86 -2.21
CA PRO A 178 -23.74 -1.01 -1.14
C PRO A 178 -25.27 -0.98 -1.15
N GLY A 179 -25.89 -0.79 0.01
CA GLY A 179 -27.34 -0.72 0.14
C GLY A 179 -27.85 -0.90 1.58
N PRO A 180 -29.17 -0.76 1.81
CA PRO A 180 -29.75 -0.74 3.16
C PRO A 180 -29.55 -2.04 3.96
N ASP A 181 -29.34 -3.18 3.27
CA ASP A 181 -29.07 -4.48 3.88
C ASP A 181 -27.56 -4.74 4.09
N ASN A 182 -26.70 -3.82 3.65
CA ASN A 182 -25.25 -3.85 3.81
C ASN A 182 -24.83 -2.88 4.94
N PRO A 183 -24.61 -3.37 6.17
CA PRO A 183 -24.30 -2.49 7.30
C PRO A 183 -22.93 -1.82 7.20
N ALA A 184 -22.00 -2.37 6.40
CA ALA A 184 -20.69 -1.75 6.17
C ALA A 184 -20.81 -0.52 5.25
N TYR A 185 -21.66 -0.61 4.22
CA TYR A 185 -21.90 0.45 3.25
C TYR A 185 -23.41 0.63 2.99
N PRO A 186 -24.12 1.34 3.89
CA PRO A 186 -25.56 1.58 3.75
C PRO A 186 -25.93 2.32 2.46
N THR A 187 -25.06 3.20 1.96
CA THR A 187 -25.21 3.89 0.67
C THR A 187 -23.99 3.72 -0.24
N PRO A 188 -24.15 3.90 -1.56
CA PRO A 188 -23.02 3.90 -2.50
C PRO A 188 -21.95 4.94 -2.17
N GLU A 189 -22.36 6.10 -1.68
CA GLU A 189 -21.45 7.16 -1.25
C GLU A 189 -20.61 6.71 -0.05
N ASP A 190 -21.14 5.89 0.86
CA ASP A 190 -20.37 5.36 1.98
C ASP A 190 -19.19 4.50 1.50
N ALA A 191 -19.45 3.58 0.57
CA ALA A 191 -18.42 2.74 -0.05
C ALA A 191 -17.42 3.58 -0.86
N ALA A 192 -17.91 4.49 -1.70
CA ALA A 192 -17.05 5.33 -2.54
C ALA A 192 -16.16 6.24 -1.70
N ARG A 193 -16.67 6.81 -0.60
CA ARG A 193 -15.87 7.58 0.35
C ARG A 193 -14.79 6.75 1.04
N LYS A 194 -15.05 5.47 1.35
CA LYS A 194 -14.03 4.58 1.93
C LYS A 194 -12.88 4.37 0.93
N VAL A 195 -13.19 4.10 -0.34
CA VAL A 195 -12.17 3.95 -1.40
C VAL A 195 -11.43 5.27 -1.65
N PHE A 196 -12.15 6.39 -1.75
CA PHE A 196 -11.55 7.71 -1.90
C PHE A 196 -10.62 8.07 -0.74
N THR A 197 -10.98 7.67 0.48
CA THR A 197 -10.13 7.85 1.66
C THR A 197 -8.85 7.03 1.53
N ALA A 198 -8.93 5.77 1.08
CA ALA A 198 -7.74 4.94 0.83
C ALA A 198 -6.80 5.56 -0.22
N LEU A 199 -7.37 6.07 -1.32
CA LEU A 199 -6.64 6.81 -2.35
C LEU A 199 -5.94 8.06 -1.81
N ASN A 200 -6.66 8.90 -1.05
CA ASN A 200 -6.09 10.10 -0.45
C ASN A 200 -4.99 9.76 0.57
N SER A 201 -5.25 8.81 1.48
CA SER A 201 -4.29 8.38 2.50
C SER A 201 -3.03 7.78 1.88
N GLY A 202 -3.13 7.08 0.75
CA GLY A 202 -1.96 6.60 0.00
C GLY A 202 -1.08 7.73 -0.52
N LEU A 203 -1.67 8.77 -1.11
CA LEU A 203 -0.94 9.97 -1.56
C LEU A 203 -0.32 10.73 -0.37
N GLU A 204 -1.03 10.83 0.76
CA GLU A 204 -0.49 11.41 1.99
C GLU A 204 0.71 10.61 2.53
N PHE A 205 0.62 9.28 2.49
CA PHE A 205 1.71 8.41 2.92
C PHE A 205 2.95 8.57 2.03
N ASP A 206 2.78 8.64 0.70
CA ASP A 206 3.87 8.94 -0.23
C ASP A 206 4.53 10.28 0.10
N ARG A 207 3.71 11.33 0.20
CA ARG A 207 4.17 12.69 0.46
C ARG A 207 4.88 12.81 1.81
N ASP A 208 4.21 12.48 2.90
CA ASP A 208 4.69 12.81 4.24
C ASP A 208 5.64 11.75 4.80
N THR A 209 5.45 10.50 4.37
CA THR A 209 6.17 9.36 4.94
C THR A 209 7.31 8.93 4.01
N ARG A 210 7.03 8.50 2.76
CA ARG A 210 8.07 8.00 1.85
C ARG A 210 9.05 9.09 1.41
N LEU A 211 8.55 10.28 1.08
CA LEU A 211 9.35 11.44 0.67
C LEU A 211 9.73 12.33 1.87
N GLY A 212 8.77 12.61 2.75
CA GLY A 212 8.97 13.58 3.84
C GLY A 212 9.97 13.13 4.91
N ARG A 213 10.01 11.83 5.24
CA ARG A 213 10.93 11.32 6.26
C ARG A 213 12.40 11.43 5.87
N PRO A 214 12.84 11.04 4.66
CA PRO A 214 14.23 11.24 4.23
C PRO A 214 14.58 12.72 4.07
N LEU A 215 13.64 13.56 3.61
CA LEU A 215 13.85 15.02 3.52
C LEU A 215 14.18 15.67 4.87
N GLY A 216 13.50 15.27 5.94
CA GLY A 216 13.66 15.92 7.25
C GLY A 216 13.46 17.45 7.17
N THR A 217 14.20 18.20 7.98
CA THR A 217 14.26 19.67 7.85
C THR A 217 15.42 20.07 6.95
N PHE A 218 15.41 21.29 6.41
CA PHE A 218 16.51 21.82 5.60
C PHE A 218 17.87 21.68 6.30
N ASP A 219 17.97 22.10 7.56
CA ASP A 219 19.22 22.01 8.35
C ASP A 219 19.55 20.59 8.84
N ARG A 220 18.63 19.63 8.66
CA ARG A 220 18.76 18.28 9.20
C ARG A 220 18.12 17.23 8.29
N PRO A 221 18.66 17.03 7.08
CA PRO A 221 18.24 15.96 6.19
C PRO A 221 18.45 14.59 6.84
N ARG A 222 17.65 13.60 6.44
CA ARG A 222 17.59 12.27 7.06
C ARG A 222 17.57 11.14 6.02
N PRO A 223 18.49 11.10 5.04
CA PRO A 223 18.49 10.08 3.97
C PRO A 223 18.36 8.64 4.49
N THR A 224 18.99 8.34 5.64
CA THR A 224 18.92 7.02 6.29
C THR A 224 17.52 6.62 6.80
N ARG A 225 16.50 7.48 6.66
CA ARG A 225 15.10 7.20 7.02
C ARG A 225 14.25 6.81 5.81
N ALA A 226 14.81 6.75 4.62
CA ALA A 226 14.11 6.29 3.43
C ALA A 226 13.57 4.86 3.60
N GLU A 227 12.42 4.59 2.97
CA GLU A 227 11.80 3.25 2.99
C GLU A 227 12.66 2.25 2.23
N ALA A 228 12.84 1.05 2.78
CA ALA A 228 13.48 -0.07 2.10
C ALA A 228 14.84 0.32 1.46
N ARG A 229 15.63 1.08 2.23
CA ARG A 229 16.91 1.63 1.79
C ARG A 229 17.98 0.56 1.54
N LEU A 230 18.01 -0.50 2.33
CA LEU A 230 19.04 -1.55 2.21
C LEU A 230 18.89 -2.31 0.88
N SER A 231 17.66 -2.42 0.40
CA SER A 231 17.29 -3.05 -0.87
C SER A 231 17.20 -2.09 -2.06
N ALA A 232 17.59 -0.82 -1.87
CA ALA A 232 17.58 0.24 -2.89
C ALA A 232 16.21 0.48 -3.54
N ARG A 233 15.13 0.43 -2.74
CA ARG A 233 13.75 0.49 -3.22
C ARG A 233 13.03 1.83 -3.02
N SER A 234 13.64 2.80 -2.35
CA SER A 234 12.94 4.01 -1.90
C SER A 234 12.25 4.77 -3.04
N GLN A 235 12.98 5.05 -4.13
CA GLN A 235 12.40 5.69 -5.31
C GLN A 235 11.39 4.77 -6.02
N ARG A 236 11.77 3.51 -6.25
CA ARG A 236 10.94 2.49 -6.92
C ARG A 236 9.58 2.31 -6.25
N ASN A 237 9.53 2.33 -4.92
CA ASN A 237 8.29 2.21 -4.16
C ASN A 237 7.38 3.42 -4.39
N VAL A 238 7.93 4.64 -4.43
CA VAL A 238 7.13 5.84 -4.75
C VAL A 238 6.57 5.75 -6.17
N GLU A 239 7.36 5.33 -7.15
CA GLU A 239 6.90 5.16 -8.54
C GLU A 239 5.74 4.16 -8.66
N LEU A 240 5.87 3.00 -7.99
CA LEU A 240 4.85 1.96 -8.01
C LEU A 240 3.59 2.36 -7.24
N SER A 241 3.75 3.05 -6.11
CA SER A 241 2.63 3.60 -5.34
C SER A 241 1.83 4.59 -6.19
N LEU A 242 2.50 5.55 -6.84
CA LEU A 242 1.84 6.52 -7.73
C LEU A 242 1.11 5.85 -8.90
N ALA A 243 1.69 4.80 -9.48
CA ALA A 243 1.03 4.03 -10.54
C ALA A 243 -0.23 3.30 -10.04
N ALA A 244 -0.16 2.69 -8.86
CA ALA A 244 -1.29 1.98 -8.24
C ALA A 244 -2.42 2.95 -7.83
N LEU A 245 -2.06 4.12 -7.30
CA LEU A 245 -3.01 5.16 -6.91
C LEU A 245 -3.68 5.80 -8.14
N GLN A 246 -2.96 5.97 -9.25
CA GLN A 246 -3.55 6.39 -10.52
C GLN A 246 -4.59 5.39 -11.01
N ASP A 247 -4.25 4.09 -11.03
CA ASP A 247 -5.18 3.03 -11.45
C ASP A 247 -6.42 3.02 -10.55
N LEU A 248 -6.26 3.13 -9.22
CA LEU A 248 -7.40 3.22 -8.31
C LEU A 248 -8.28 4.44 -8.60
N ALA A 249 -7.68 5.61 -8.89
CA ALA A 249 -8.43 6.82 -9.23
C ALA A 249 -9.24 6.64 -10.52
N GLU A 250 -8.66 6.02 -11.54
CA GLU A 250 -9.33 5.71 -12.81
C GLU A 250 -10.51 4.74 -12.62
N LYS A 251 -10.34 3.71 -11.79
CA LYS A 251 -11.42 2.74 -11.50
C LYS A 251 -12.52 3.32 -10.63
N LEU A 252 -12.20 4.22 -9.69
CA LEU A 252 -13.17 4.83 -8.81
C LEU A 252 -14.04 5.88 -9.52
N ALA A 253 -13.49 6.59 -10.49
CA ALA A 253 -14.18 7.70 -11.15
C ALA A 253 -15.29 7.21 -12.11
N ASP A 254 -16.49 7.78 -11.97
CA ASP A 254 -17.60 7.52 -12.91
C ASP A 254 -17.50 8.40 -14.18
N ASP A 255 -16.88 9.58 -14.06
CA ASP A 255 -16.67 10.55 -15.14
C ASP A 255 -15.17 10.70 -15.47
N PRO A 256 -14.81 11.20 -16.67
CA PRO A 256 -13.41 11.48 -17.00
C PRO A 256 -12.74 12.44 -16.01
N ILE A 257 -11.52 12.09 -15.58
CA ILE A 257 -10.70 12.84 -14.61
C ILE A 257 -9.39 13.39 -15.23
N PRO A 258 -9.46 14.15 -16.34
CA PRO A 258 -8.28 14.50 -17.14
C PRO A 258 -7.26 15.34 -16.36
N GLY A 259 -7.71 16.19 -15.43
CA GLY A 259 -6.80 16.96 -14.58
C GLY A 259 -6.02 16.07 -13.63
N THR A 260 -6.70 15.11 -13.00
CA THR A 260 -6.09 14.15 -12.08
C THR A 260 -5.05 13.29 -12.79
N LEU A 261 -5.37 12.75 -13.97
CA LEU A 261 -4.43 11.95 -14.77
C LEU A 261 -3.21 12.74 -15.20
N ALA A 262 -3.41 13.97 -15.68
CA ALA A 262 -2.28 14.84 -16.05
C ALA A 262 -1.35 15.12 -14.86
N ARG A 263 -1.88 15.23 -13.64
CA ARG A 263 -1.05 15.40 -12.43
C ARG A 263 -0.31 14.14 -12.03
N PHE A 264 -0.93 12.96 -12.18
CA PHE A 264 -0.21 11.69 -12.00
C PHE A 264 0.92 11.52 -13.01
N ASP A 265 0.71 11.85 -14.29
CA ASP A 265 1.75 11.76 -15.32
C ASP A 265 2.97 12.64 -14.99
N ILE A 266 2.73 13.87 -14.52
CA ILE A 266 3.79 14.77 -14.04
C ILE A 266 4.52 14.14 -12.85
N ALA A 267 3.81 13.74 -11.79
CA ALA A 267 4.42 13.18 -10.59
C ALA A 267 5.24 11.91 -10.88
N ARG A 268 4.73 11.03 -11.76
CA ARG A 268 5.42 9.80 -12.16
C ARG A 268 6.69 10.09 -12.97
N THR A 269 6.65 11.09 -13.86
CA THR A 269 7.84 11.56 -14.59
C THR A 269 8.87 12.17 -13.62
N SER A 270 8.42 13.04 -12.72
CA SER A 270 9.26 13.63 -11.66
C SER A 270 9.93 12.54 -10.82
N ALA A 271 9.19 11.49 -10.43
CA ALA A 271 9.69 10.37 -9.65
C ALA A 271 10.74 9.54 -10.42
N SER A 272 10.48 9.18 -11.68
CA SER A 272 11.41 8.40 -12.49
C SER A 272 12.72 9.13 -12.77
N ASP A 273 12.65 10.45 -12.92
CA ASP A 273 13.80 11.27 -13.29
C ASP A 273 14.75 11.52 -12.11
N LEU A 274 14.36 11.24 -10.85
CA LEU A 274 15.18 11.55 -9.67
C LEU A 274 16.59 10.97 -9.75
N ASP A 275 16.73 9.73 -10.25
CA ASP A 275 17.99 8.99 -10.30
C ASP A 275 18.68 8.92 -8.92
N ASP A 276 17.88 8.63 -7.88
CA ASP A 276 18.31 8.54 -6.48
C ASP A 276 17.54 7.41 -5.77
N PRO A 277 17.95 6.15 -5.97
CA PRO A 277 17.16 4.97 -5.57
C PRO A 277 16.91 4.86 -4.05
N VAL A 278 17.69 5.57 -3.25
CA VAL A 278 17.65 5.55 -1.78
C VAL A 278 17.43 6.93 -1.15
N PHE A 279 17.20 7.97 -1.97
CA PHE A 279 17.12 9.36 -1.54
C PHE A 279 18.34 9.83 -0.73
N ASP A 280 19.55 9.36 -1.08
CA ASP A 280 20.77 9.78 -0.39
C ASP A 280 21.12 11.23 -0.73
N GLY A 281 20.73 11.73 -1.91
CA GLY A 281 21.01 13.08 -2.39
C GLY A 281 20.22 14.20 -1.71
N VAL A 282 19.22 13.90 -0.87
CA VAL A 282 18.40 14.89 -0.16
C VAL A 282 19.17 15.79 0.80
N ASP A 283 20.45 15.49 1.06
CA ASP A 283 21.39 16.34 1.80
C ASP A 283 22.02 17.45 0.95
N THR A 284 21.86 17.40 -0.38
CA THR A 284 22.30 18.44 -1.32
C THR A 284 21.12 19.34 -1.71
N PRO A 285 21.33 20.68 -1.88
CA PRO A 285 20.24 21.59 -2.23
C PRO A 285 19.50 21.22 -3.52
N MET A 286 20.23 20.75 -4.54
CA MET A 286 19.65 20.45 -5.85
C MET A 286 18.75 19.21 -5.81
N GLN A 287 19.25 18.09 -5.29
CA GLN A 287 18.45 16.87 -5.22
C GLN A 287 17.32 16.99 -4.20
N ARG A 288 17.55 17.69 -3.07
CA ARG A 288 16.48 18.04 -2.12
C ARG A 288 15.33 18.76 -2.83
N PHE A 289 15.62 19.78 -3.62
CA PHE A 289 14.59 20.54 -4.34
C PHE A 289 13.77 19.65 -5.28
N ARG A 290 14.40 18.66 -5.94
CA ARG A 290 13.69 17.71 -6.82
C ARG A 290 12.73 16.81 -6.05
N VAL A 291 13.13 16.33 -4.86
CA VAL A 291 12.25 15.53 -3.99
C VAL A 291 11.13 16.39 -3.38
N GLU A 292 11.41 17.65 -3.02
CA GLU A 292 10.39 18.61 -2.57
C GLU A 292 9.40 18.98 -3.68
N ALA A 293 9.87 19.10 -4.93
CA ALA A 293 9.02 19.30 -6.10
C ALA A 293 8.09 18.10 -6.32
N LEU A 294 8.60 16.86 -6.21
CA LEU A 294 7.77 15.67 -6.26
C LEU A 294 6.72 15.63 -5.12
N GLN A 295 7.07 16.05 -3.89
CA GLN A 295 6.07 16.20 -2.82
C GLN A 295 4.96 17.19 -3.20
N GLN A 296 5.30 18.27 -3.90
CA GLN A 296 4.33 19.25 -4.37
C GLN A 296 3.46 18.66 -5.49
N ASP A 297 4.04 17.91 -6.43
CA ASP A 297 3.28 17.21 -7.47
C ASP A 297 2.23 16.27 -6.85
N VAL A 298 2.57 15.56 -5.78
CA VAL A 298 1.61 14.72 -5.02
C VAL A 298 0.49 15.55 -4.39
N ARG A 299 0.77 16.72 -3.82
CA ARG A 299 -0.28 17.63 -3.30
C ARG A 299 -1.19 18.16 -4.40
N ASP A 300 -0.63 18.43 -5.56
CA ASP A 300 -1.39 18.92 -6.72
C ASP A 300 -2.37 17.83 -7.22
N ILE A 301 -1.97 16.55 -7.21
CA ILE A 301 -2.88 15.41 -7.46
C ILE A 301 -4.06 15.46 -6.48
N GLN A 302 -3.79 15.49 -5.17
CA GLN A 302 -4.85 15.51 -4.14
C GLN A 302 -5.83 16.66 -4.33
N THR A 303 -5.32 17.84 -4.68
CA THR A 303 -6.13 19.05 -4.89
C THR A 303 -7.08 18.88 -6.08
N VAL A 304 -6.58 18.39 -7.21
CA VAL A 304 -7.40 18.23 -8.43
C VAL A 304 -8.38 17.07 -8.26
N MET A 305 -7.93 15.95 -7.67
CA MET A 305 -8.74 14.78 -7.38
C MET A 305 -9.91 15.07 -6.44
N ALA A 306 -9.73 15.93 -5.44
CA ALA A 306 -10.83 16.38 -4.58
C ALA A 306 -11.93 17.12 -5.36
N THR A 307 -11.57 17.77 -6.48
CA THR A 307 -12.52 18.49 -7.33
C THR A 307 -13.18 17.55 -8.35
N GLU A 308 -12.42 16.70 -9.02
CA GLU A 308 -12.93 15.84 -10.10
C GLU A 308 -13.61 14.56 -9.59
N ILE A 309 -13.17 14.00 -8.46
CA ILE A 309 -13.73 12.78 -7.85
C ILE A 309 -14.47 13.12 -6.56
N GLY A 310 -13.81 13.80 -5.62
CA GLY A 310 -14.35 14.03 -4.27
C GLY A 310 -15.67 14.81 -4.25
N ALA A 311 -15.82 15.82 -5.11
CA ALA A 311 -17.03 16.65 -5.19
C ALA A 311 -18.28 15.85 -5.57
N ALA A 312 -18.15 14.86 -6.47
CA ALA A 312 -19.24 13.97 -6.85
C ALA A 312 -19.69 13.06 -5.69
N LEU A 313 -18.77 12.74 -4.79
CA LEU A 313 -18.99 11.90 -3.60
C LEU A 313 -19.48 12.66 -2.37
N GLY A 314 -19.74 13.97 -2.50
CA GLY A 314 -20.10 14.83 -1.37
C GLY A 314 -18.98 15.04 -0.36
N VAL A 315 -17.73 14.74 -0.74
CA VAL A 315 -16.53 14.97 0.08
C VAL A 315 -16.07 16.41 -0.17
N SER A 316 -16.25 17.28 0.81
CA SER A 316 -15.71 18.65 0.73
C SER A 316 -14.18 18.63 0.84
N ALA A 317 -13.50 19.49 0.07
CA ALA A 317 -12.08 19.78 0.22
C ALA A 317 -11.80 20.23 1.67
N GLY A 318 -11.23 19.34 2.49
CA GLY A 318 -11.11 19.52 3.93
C GLY A 318 -11.39 18.27 4.78
N PHE A 319 -11.77 17.14 4.16
CA PHE A 319 -11.79 15.83 4.82
C PHE A 319 -10.37 15.48 5.28
N ASN A 320 -10.07 15.71 6.55
CA ASN A 320 -8.89 15.13 7.18
C ASN A 320 -9.18 13.64 7.38
N SER A 321 -8.37 12.79 6.76
CA SER A 321 -8.35 11.34 6.91
C SER A 321 -8.18 10.86 8.37
N LEU A 322 -7.86 11.77 9.31
CA LEU A 322 -7.63 11.51 10.72
C LEU A 322 -8.80 11.86 11.66
N ASP A 323 -9.88 12.50 11.18
CA ASP A 323 -11.02 12.86 12.04
C ASP A 323 -12.02 11.69 12.25
N GLY A 324 -11.68 10.49 11.76
CA GLY A 324 -12.55 9.32 11.75
C GLY A 324 -12.21 8.17 12.71
N ASP A 325 -11.20 8.33 13.58
CA ASP A 325 -10.81 7.34 14.60
C ASP A 325 -11.36 7.68 16.00
#